data_AF-A0A382RRZ4-F1
#
_entry.id   AF-A0A382RRZ4-F1
#
_cell.length_a   1.000
_cell.length_b   1.000
_cell.length_c   1.000
_cell.angle_alpha   90.00
_cell.angle_beta   90.00
_cell.angle_gamma   90.00
#
_symmetry.space_group_name_H-M   'P 1'
#
loop_
_entity.id
_entity.type
_entity.pdbx_description
1 polymer ?
#
loop_
_entity_poly.entity_id
_entity_poly.type
_entity_poly.pdbx_seq_one_letter_code
_entity_poly.pdbx_strand_id
1 'polypeptide(L)'
;MNVSPSIYFIVKAALVYGCAAFAFSMLGTVLPDALVLGNPLYHSTTTPEHIIGHIVWGLIPGLAFLSWRYIILAGLFPIILDADHLLQFLEIEMIPRMAHSLPFILIVIVVMMLLFGKKDLRLIAVSIAAVFCHMSFDTILNGSTEFPVLAPFTSQFFTFSGIDWIVFEVIAVAIIITASVIVKKNYSRYNFKQKFYSF
;
A
#
# COMPACT_ATOMS: atom_id res chain seq x y z
N MET A 1 -13.96 -19.78 18.87
CA MET A 1 -13.48 -18.47 19.39
C MET A 1 -14.01 -17.39 18.46
N ASN A 2 -14.80 -16.43 18.96
CA ASN A 2 -15.29 -15.33 18.14
C ASN A 2 -14.16 -14.31 17.94
N VAL A 3 -13.66 -14.20 16.72
CA VAL A 3 -12.66 -13.19 16.35
C VAL A 3 -13.31 -11.80 16.43
N SER A 4 -12.61 -10.82 17.03
CA SER A 4 -13.10 -9.43 17.11
C SER A 4 -13.43 -8.91 15.70
N PRO A 5 -14.55 -8.18 15.49
CA PRO A 5 -14.91 -7.62 14.18
C PRO A 5 -13.79 -6.80 13.53
N SER A 6 -12.96 -6.14 14.34
CA SER A 6 -11.84 -5.36 13.84
C SER A 6 -10.66 -6.23 13.38
N ILE A 7 -10.39 -7.36 14.05
CA ILE A 7 -9.36 -8.32 13.58
C ILE A 7 -9.83 -8.93 12.26
N TYR A 8 -11.11 -9.33 12.17
CA TYR A 8 -11.69 -9.82 10.92
C TYR A 8 -11.56 -8.80 9.79
N PHE A 9 -11.86 -7.52 10.07
CA PHE A 9 -11.69 -6.44 9.10
C PHE A 9 -10.24 -6.30 8.63
N ILE A 10 -9.26 -6.30 9.56
CA ILE A 10 -7.84 -6.16 9.22
C ILE A 10 -7.37 -7.33 8.37
N VAL A 11 -7.66 -8.57 8.78
CA VAL A 11 -7.26 -9.78 8.04
C VAL A 11 -7.88 -9.77 6.65
N LYS A 12 -9.19 -9.47 6.54
CA LYS A 12 -9.87 -9.38 5.25
C LYS A 12 -9.23 -8.30 4.36
N ALA A 13 -8.94 -7.11 4.91
CA ALA A 13 -8.35 -6.01 4.16
C ALA A 13 -6.93 -6.34 3.70
N ALA A 14 -6.10 -6.92 4.56
CA ALA A 14 -4.76 -7.41 4.24
C ALA A 14 -4.79 -8.47 3.13
N LEU A 15 -5.67 -9.46 3.23
CA LEU A 15 -5.81 -10.50 2.21
C LEU A 15 -6.26 -9.92 0.86
N VAL A 16 -7.25 -9.03 0.86
CA VAL A 16 -7.72 -8.39 -0.38
C VAL A 16 -6.62 -7.54 -1.01
N TYR A 17 -5.90 -6.75 -0.22
CA TYR A 17 -4.79 -5.93 -0.71
C TYR A 17 -3.68 -6.81 -1.30
N GLY A 18 -3.28 -7.86 -0.59
CA GLY A 18 -2.24 -8.79 -1.05
C GLY A 18 -2.63 -9.57 -2.29
N CYS A 19 -3.87 -10.09 -2.36
CA CYS A 19 -4.36 -10.73 -3.57
C CYS A 19 -4.39 -9.76 -4.76
N ALA A 20 -4.77 -8.49 -4.54
CA ALA A 20 -4.76 -7.48 -5.60
C ALA A 20 -3.32 -7.16 -6.06
N ALA A 21 -2.39 -6.95 -5.13
CA ALA A 21 -0.98 -6.70 -5.44
C ALA A 21 -0.36 -7.88 -6.19
N PHE A 22 -0.54 -9.10 -5.67
CA PHE A 22 -0.04 -10.32 -6.29
C PHE A 22 -0.63 -10.55 -7.69
N ALA A 23 -1.96 -10.44 -7.85
CA ALA A 23 -2.62 -10.62 -9.13
C ALA A 23 -2.20 -9.56 -10.16
N PHE A 24 -1.96 -8.33 -9.72
CA PHE A 24 -1.43 -7.28 -10.59
C PHE A 24 0.03 -7.58 -10.98
N SER A 25 0.85 -8.08 -10.05
CA SER A 25 2.22 -8.49 -10.33
C SER A 25 2.31 -9.68 -11.28
N MET A 26 1.33 -10.58 -11.27
CA MET A 26 1.21 -11.66 -12.27
C MET A 26 1.07 -11.14 -13.70
N LEU A 27 0.63 -9.90 -13.94
CA LEU A 27 0.62 -9.34 -15.29
C LEU A 27 2.05 -9.19 -15.83
N GLY A 28 3.03 -8.99 -14.97
CA GLY A 28 4.44 -8.87 -15.34
C GLY A 28 5.04 -10.14 -15.96
N THR A 29 4.39 -11.30 -15.82
CA THR A 29 4.88 -12.58 -16.36
C THR A 29 4.56 -12.76 -17.85
N VAL A 30 3.67 -11.93 -18.41
CA VAL A 30 3.27 -11.97 -19.83
C VAL A 30 3.72 -10.74 -20.60
N LEU A 31 4.39 -9.79 -19.94
CA LEU A 31 4.92 -8.58 -20.56
C LEU A 31 6.31 -8.85 -21.16
N PRO A 32 6.70 -8.09 -22.20
CA PRO A 32 8.07 -8.14 -22.71
C PRO A 32 9.05 -7.75 -21.61
N ASP A 33 10.28 -8.26 -21.70
CA ASP A 33 11.38 -8.02 -20.74
C ASP A 33 11.22 -8.68 -19.36
N ALA A 34 10.25 -9.59 -19.21
CA ALA A 34 10.17 -10.44 -18.02
C ALA A 34 11.45 -11.28 -17.86
N LEU A 35 11.95 -11.38 -16.63
CA LEU A 35 13.21 -12.07 -16.34
C LEU A 35 13.16 -12.80 -14.99
N VAL A 36 14.01 -13.81 -14.83
CA VAL A 36 14.18 -14.52 -13.56
C VAL A 36 15.14 -13.73 -12.67
N LEU A 37 14.61 -13.16 -11.59
CA LEU A 37 15.37 -12.35 -10.62
C LEU A 37 16.18 -13.19 -9.62
N GLY A 38 15.84 -14.47 -9.50
CA GLY A 38 16.40 -15.40 -8.52
C GLY A 38 15.66 -15.37 -7.18
N ASN A 39 15.96 -16.34 -6.32
CA ASN A 39 15.29 -16.49 -5.04
C ASN A 39 15.62 -15.31 -4.09
N PRO A 40 14.62 -14.63 -3.51
CA PRO A 40 14.85 -13.45 -2.70
C PRO A 40 15.63 -13.74 -1.42
N LEU A 41 15.61 -14.97 -0.90
CA LEU A 41 16.40 -15.34 0.29
C LEU A 41 17.92 -15.29 0.05
N TYR A 42 18.36 -15.36 -1.21
CA TYR A 42 19.77 -15.40 -1.58
C TYR A 42 20.20 -14.20 -2.46
N HIS A 43 19.26 -13.60 -3.18
CA HIS A 43 19.55 -12.60 -4.21
C HIS A 43 18.83 -11.26 -4.02
N SER A 44 17.92 -11.14 -3.05
CA SER A 44 17.23 -9.88 -2.80
C SER A 44 17.86 -9.07 -1.66
N THR A 45 17.47 -7.81 -1.58
CA THR A 45 17.71 -6.91 -0.45
C THR A 45 16.74 -7.13 0.71
N THR A 46 15.99 -8.25 0.76
CA THR A 46 15.05 -8.55 1.85
C THR A 46 15.80 -8.89 3.13
N THR A 47 16.07 -7.87 3.95
CA THR A 47 16.65 -8.01 5.30
C THR A 47 15.59 -7.76 6.38
N PRO A 48 15.84 -8.11 7.65
CA PRO A 48 14.97 -7.72 8.75
C PRO A 48 14.73 -6.21 8.84
N GLU A 49 15.76 -5.40 8.55
CA GLU A 49 15.66 -3.93 8.49
C GLU A 49 14.72 -3.49 7.38
N HIS A 50 14.77 -4.15 6.22
CA HIS A 50 13.87 -3.88 5.10
C HIS A 50 12.40 -4.15 5.53
N ILE A 51 12.13 -5.32 6.10
CA ILE A 51 10.78 -5.72 6.53
C ILE A 51 10.27 -4.79 7.64
N ILE A 52 11.01 -4.67 8.75
CA ILE A 52 10.59 -3.87 9.91
C ILE A 52 10.47 -2.40 9.52
N GLY A 53 11.38 -1.93 8.68
CA GLY A 53 11.41 -0.58 8.16
C GLY A 53 10.12 -0.22 7.44
N HIS A 54 9.64 -1.05 6.50
CA HIS A 54 8.34 -0.84 5.84
C HIS A 54 7.17 -0.74 6.82
N ILE A 55 7.13 -1.59 7.86
CA ILE A 55 6.08 -1.52 8.89
C ILE A 55 6.12 -0.16 9.58
N VAL A 56 7.29 0.21 10.10
CA VAL A 56 7.47 1.43 10.88
C VAL A 56 7.18 2.65 10.00
N TRP A 57 7.67 2.65 8.76
CA TRP A 57 7.49 3.73 7.81
C TRP A 57 6.01 3.98 7.52
N GLY A 58 5.24 2.92 7.27
CA GLY A 58 3.80 3.03 7.06
C GLY A 58 3.01 3.38 8.34
N LEU A 59 3.47 2.96 9.52
CA LEU A 59 2.84 3.31 10.79
C LEU A 59 2.86 4.81 11.07
N ILE A 60 3.95 5.50 10.72
CA ILE A 60 4.16 6.95 10.98
C ILE A 60 2.99 7.80 10.46
N PRO A 61 2.64 7.80 9.16
CA PRO A 61 1.51 8.57 8.67
C PRO A 61 0.19 7.94 9.14
N GLY A 62 0.14 6.62 9.33
CA GLY A 62 -1.03 5.89 9.83
C GLY A 62 -1.56 6.40 11.17
N LEU A 63 -0.69 6.92 12.05
CA LEU A 63 -1.08 7.49 13.35
C LEU A 63 -2.14 8.59 13.22
N ALA A 64 -2.14 9.35 12.12
CA ALA A 64 -3.11 10.42 11.88
C ALA A 64 -4.56 9.91 11.74
N PHE A 65 -4.78 8.62 11.47
CA PHE A 65 -6.12 8.03 11.46
C PHE A 65 -6.78 7.97 12.84
N LEU A 66 -6.00 8.01 13.92
CA LEU A 66 -6.47 7.87 15.32
C LEU A 66 -7.37 6.64 15.51
N SER A 67 -7.06 5.55 14.82
CA SER A 67 -7.84 4.33 14.81
C SER A 67 -6.94 3.14 14.57
N TRP A 68 -6.82 2.29 15.59
CA TRP A 68 -5.86 1.20 15.63
C TRP A 68 -5.95 0.28 14.41
N ARG A 69 -7.16 0.00 13.89
CA ARG A 69 -7.33 -0.87 12.72
C ARG A 69 -6.68 -0.29 11.46
N TYR A 70 -6.76 1.03 11.25
CA TYR A 70 -6.14 1.66 10.10
C TYR A 70 -4.66 1.96 10.33
N ILE A 71 -4.24 2.18 11.57
CA ILE A 71 -2.81 2.25 11.93
C ILE A 71 -2.13 0.92 11.58
N ILE A 72 -2.69 -0.21 12.03
CA ILE A 72 -2.14 -1.54 11.69
C ILE A 72 -2.12 -1.77 10.19
N LEU A 73 -3.20 -1.44 9.47
CA LEU A 73 -3.21 -1.57 8.01
C LEU A 73 -2.17 -0.68 7.32
N ALA A 74 -1.88 0.50 7.86
CA ALA A 74 -0.86 1.40 7.33
C ALA A 74 0.54 0.81 7.46
N GLY A 75 0.83 0.04 8.52
CA GLY A 75 2.08 -0.72 8.61
C GLY A 75 2.09 -2.01 7.78
N LEU A 76 0.95 -2.71 7.65
CA LEU A 76 0.89 -3.98 6.93
C LEU A 76 0.94 -3.83 5.40
N PHE A 77 0.21 -2.86 4.85
CA PHE A 77 0.07 -2.74 3.40
C PHE A 77 1.38 -2.48 2.65
N PRO A 78 2.32 -1.64 3.14
CA PRO A 78 3.62 -1.48 2.50
C PRO A 78 4.41 -2.78 2.35
N ILE A 79 4.40 -3.68 3.33
CA ILE A 79 5.00 -5.01 3.17
C ILE A 79 4.19 -5.87 2.20
N ILE A 80 2.87 -5.90 2.35
CA ILE A 80 2.04 -6.79 1.53
C ILE A 80 2.12 -6.41 0.04
N LEU A 81 2.44 -5.15 -0.27
CA LEU A 81 2.66 -4.67 -1.63
C LEU A 81 3.76 -5.45 -2.38
N ASP A 82 4.77 -5.92 -1.65
CA ASP A 82 5.91 -6.73 -2.11
C ASP A 82 5.55 -8.20 -2.41
N ALA A 83 4.27 -8.51 -2.63
CA ALA A 83 3.82 -9.87 -2.89
C ALA A 83 4.45 -10.48 -4.17
N ASP A 84 5.06 -9.68 -5.05
CA ASP A 84 5.85 -10.16 -6.19
C ASP A 84 7.10 -10.94 -5.79
N HIS A 85 7.62 -10.77 -4.57
CA HIS A 85 8.68 -11.62 -4.03
C HIS A 85 8.28 -13.10 -3.95
N LEU A 86 6.99 -13.42 -3.86
CA LEU A 86 6.52 -14.80 -3.94
C LEU A 86 6.76 -15.40 -5.33
N LEU A 87 6.62 -14.59 -6.38
CA LEU A 87 6.95 -15.03 -7.74
C LEU A 87 8.46 -15.22 -7.89
N GLN A 88 9.28 -14.40 -7.20
CA GLN A 88 10.73 -14.47 -7.28
C GLN A 88 11.22 -15.74 -6.58
N PHE A 89 10.60 -16.08 -5.45
CA PHE A 89 10.85 -17.32 -4.72
C PHE A 89 10.56 -18.57 -5.56
N LEU A 90 9.57 -18.51 -6.46
CA LEU A 90 9.23 -19.59 -7.38
C LEU A 90 10.05 -19.56 -8.67
N GLU A 91 11.01 -18.64 -8.80
CA GLU A 91 11.84 -18.44 -9.99
C GLU A 91 11.03 -18.21 -11.27
N ILE A 92 9.87 -17.56 -11.15
CA ILE A 92 9.00 -17.21 -12.27
C ILE A 92 9.53 -15.94 -12.95
N GLU A 93 9.59 -15.93 -14.27
CA GLU A 93 9.89 -14.73 -15.06
C GLU A 93 8.84 -13.64 -14.79
N MET A 94 9.30 -12.43 -14.44
CA MET A 94 8.42 -11.29 -14.23
C MET A 94 9.12 -9.97 -14.49
N ILE A 95 8.33 -8.91 -14.66
CA ILE A 95 8.77 -7.55 -14.36
C ILE A 95 8.65 -7.34 -12.84
N PRO A 96 9.73 -6.99 -12.11
CA PRO A 96 9.65 -6.75 -10.68
C PRO A 96 8.80 -5.52 -10.35
N ARG A 97 8.28 -5.47 -9.13
CA ARG A 97 7.69 -4.27 -8.52
C ARG A 97 6.48 -3.72 -9.27
N MET A 98 5.77 -4.54 -10.05
CA MET A 98 4.59 -4.11 -10.82
C MET A 98 3.56 -3.36 -9.97
N ALA A 99 3.27 -3.83 -8.75
CA ALA A 99 2.32 -3.16 -7.85
C ALA A 99 2.78 -1.78 -7.35
N HIS A 100 4.04 -1.39 -7.55
CA HIS A 100 4.60 -0.08 -7.20
C HIS A 100 4.35 0.97 -8.29
N SER A 101 3.14 0.97 -8.86
CA SER A 101 2.79 1.75 -10.05
C SER A 101 1.49 2.55 -9.86
N LEU A 102 1.35 3.63 -10.62
CA LEU A 102 0.13 4.46 -10.59
C LEU A 102 -1.11 3.68 -11.07
N PRO A 103 -1.04 2.82 -12.11
CA PRO A 103 -2.19 2.01 -12.50
C PRO A 103 -2.63 1.03 -11.42
N PHE A 104 -1.71 0.45 -10.63
CA PHE A 104 -2.07 -0.37 -9.48
C PHE A 104 -2.87 0.42 -8.44
N ILE A 105 -2.46 1.66 -8.14
CA ILE A 105 -3.21 2.55 -7.23
C ILE A 105 -4.67 2.68 -7.66
N LEU A 106 -4.93 2.92 -8.95
CA LEU A 106 -6.30 3.05 -9.46
C LEU A 106 -7.10 1.76 -9.29
N ILE A 107 -6.48 0.61 -9.57
CA ILE A 107 -7.12 -0.70 -9.44
C ILE A 107 -7.44 -1.02 -7.98
N VAL A 108 -6.48 -0.82 -7.06
CA VAL A 108 -6.67 -1.17 -5.65
C VAL A 108 -7.74 -0.30 -5.00
N ILE A 109 -7.90 0.98 -5.41
CA ILE A 109 -9.03 1.82 -5.01
C ILE A 109 -10.35 1.17 -5.40
N VAL A 110 -10.49 0.77 -6.66
CA VAL A 110 -11.72 0.15 -7.18
C VAL A 110 -12.02 -1.16 -6.45
N VAL A 111 -11.02 -2.03 -6.30
CA VAL A 111 -11.16 -3.31 -5.59
C VAL A 111 -11.63 -3.10 -4.14
N MET A 112 -10.97 -2.19 -3.41
CA MET A 112 -11.34 -1.89 -2.03
C MET A 112 -12.75 -1.31 -1.93
N MET A 113 -13.13 -0.41 -2.84
CA MET A 113 -14.47 0.18 -2.87
C MET A 113 -15.56 -0.85 -3.16
N LEU A 114 -15.30 -1.82 -4.04
CA LEU A 114 -16.26 -2.88 -4.37
C LEU A 114 -16.45 -3.87 -3.21
N LEU A 115 -15.39 -4.22 -2.49
CA LEU A 115 -15.42 -5.28 -1.47
C LEU A 115 -15.69 -4.81 -0.04
N PHE A 116 -15.43 -3.53 0.26
CA PHE A 116 -15.64 -2.92 1.58
C PHE A 116 -16.63 -1.75 1.56
N GLY A 117 -17.01 -1.29 0.37
CA GLY A 117 -17.95 -0.20 0.16
C GLY A 117 -17.29 1.17 0.02
N LYS A 118 -17.93 2.04 -0.74
CA LYS A 118 -17.43 3.37 -1.14
C LYS A 118 -17.26 4.38 0.01
N LYS A 119 -17.74 4.06 1.22
CA LYS A 119 -17.79 4.98 2.36
C LYS A 119 -16.54 4.91 3.25
N ASP A 120 -15.73 3.86 3.13
CA ASP A 120 -14.52 3.74 3.95
C ASP A 120 -13.34 4.50 3.33
N LEU A 121 -13.37 5.82 3.48
CA LEU A 121 -12.32 6.72 3.00
C LEU A 121 -10.95 6.42 3.62
N ARG A 122 -10.90 5.87 4.84
CA ARG A 122 -9.64 5.55 5.50
C ARG A 122 -8.99 4.33 4.86
N LEU A 123 -9.79 3.31 4.51
CA LEU A 123 -9.30 2.14 3.79
C LEU A 123 -8.77 2.53 2.39
N ILE A 124 -9.50 3.37 1.67
CA ILE A 124 -9.05 3.87 0.36
C ILE A 124 -7.74 4.65 0.52
N ALA A 125 -7.68 5.57 1.48
CA ALA A 125 -6.49 6.40 1.71
C ALA A 125 -5.27 5.57 2.09
N VAL A 126 -5.41 4.58 2.98
CA VAL A 126 -4.28 3.73 3.39
C VAL A 126 -3.80 2.82 2.26
N SER A 127 -4.70 2.33 1.39
CA SER A 127 -4.32 1.56 0.20
C SER A 127 -3.48 2.38 -0.79
N ILE A 128 -3.78 3.67 -0.97
CA ILE A 128 -2.98 4.55 -1.84
C ILE A 128 -1.66 4.90 -1.15
N ALA A 129 -1.73 5.32 0.12
CA ALA A 129 -0.56 5.76 0.87
C ALA A 129 0.49 4.65 1.01
N ALA A 130 0.07 3.38 1.10
CA ALA A 130 0.97 2.25 1.21
C ALA A 130 1.97 2.14 0.05
N VAL A 131 1.54 2.46 -1.18
CA VAL A 131 2.44 2.47 -2.36
C VAL A 131 3.53 3.53 -2.20
N PHE A 132 3.14 4.74 -1.78
CA PHE A 132 4.09 5.83 -1.58
C PHE A 132 5.01 5.61 -0.36
N CYS A 133 4.50 5.10 0.76
CA CYS A 133 5.33 4.75 1.91
C CYS A 133 6.36 3.68 1.55
N HIS A 134 5.94 2.66 0.79
CA HIS A 134 6.84 1.62 0.32
C HIS A 134 7.95 2.22 -0.58
N MET A 135 7.56 2.98 -1.62
CA MET A 135 8.52 3.61 -2.53
C MET A 135 9.48 4.56 -1.81
N SER A 136 8.97 5.30 -0.82
CA SER A 136 9.78 6.14 0.05
C SER A 136 10.82 5.32 0.79
N PHE A 137 10.40 4.26 1.47
CA PHE A 137 11.28 3.50 2.34
C PHE A 137 12.38 2.78 1.56
N ASP A 138 12.05 2.20 0.42
CA ASP A 138 13.00 1.58 -0.48
C ASP A 138 14.06 2.58 -0.98
N THR A 139 13.63 3.79 -1.37
CA THR A 139 14.52 4.84 -1.87
C THR A 139 15.50 5.32 -0.80
N ILE A 140 15.05 5.51 0.46
CA ILE A 140 15.93 5.94 1.56
C ILE A 140 16.85 4.81 2.02
N LEU A 141 16.36 3.58 2.11
CA LEU A 141 17.13 2.44 2.60
C LEU A 141 18.31 2.12 1.67
N ASN A 142 18.06 2.14 0.36
CA ASN A 142 19.07 1.79 -0.65
C ASN A 142 19.86 3.01 -1.15
N GLY A 143 19.44 4.22 -0.82
CA GLY A 143 19.99 5.50 -1.34
C GLY A 143 19.56 5.83 -2.78
N SER A 144 19.22 4.82 -3.57
CA SER A 144 18.59 4.90 -4.89
C SER A 144 17.75 3.65 -5.14
N THR A 145 16.60 3.77 -5.80
CA THR A 145 15.77 2.62 -6.19
C THR A 145 15.00 2.93 -7.47
N GLU A 146 14.61 1.88 -8.18
CA GLU A 146 13.88 1.96 -9.44
C GLU A 146 12.49 1.37 -9.32
N PHE A 147 11.50 2.03 -9.93
CA PHE A 147 10.12 1.57 -9.94
C PHE A 147 9.50 1.64 -11.35
N PRO A 148 8.67 0.66 -11.74
CA PRO A 148 7.96 0.68 -13.01
C PRO A 148 6.66 1.50 -12.85
N VAL A 149 6.79 2.81 -12.64
CA VAL A 149 5.69 3.72 -12.25
C VAL A 149 4.47 3.65 -13.17
N LEU A 150 4.68 3.29 -14.44
CA LEU A 150 3.66 3.23 -15.50
C LEU A 150 3.28 1.80 -15.92
N ALA A 151 3.73 0.76 -15.18
CA ALA A 151 3.31 -0.61 -15.41
C ALA A 151 1.77 -0.76 -15.29
N PRO A 152 1.11 -1.60 -16.12
CA PRO A 152 1.69 -2.53 -17.09
C PRO A 152 1.84 -1.94 -18.50
N PHE A 153 1.66 -0.64 -18.69
CA PHE A 153 1.63 -0.03 -20.03
C PHE A 153 3.02 0.07 -20.65
N THR A 154 4.06 0.10 -19.83
CA THR A 154 5.48 0.10 -20.22
C THR A 154 6.30 -0.69 -19.20
N SER A 155 7.38 -1.33 -19.67
CA SER A 155 8.41 -1.99 -18.83
C SER A 155 9.49 -1.02 -18.34
N GLN A 156 9.39 0.28 -18.66
CA GLN A 156 10.37 1.29 -18.26
C GLN A 156 10.39 1.50 -16.74
N PHE A 157 11.59 1.44 -16.18
CA PHE A 157 11.89 1.79 -14.79
C PHE A 157 12.31 3.26 -14.66
N PHE A 158 11.84 3.90 -13.60
CA PHE A 158 12.22 5.26 -13.22
C PHE A 158 13.07 5.19 -11.95
N THR A 159 14.26 5.78 -12.01
CA THR A 159 15.19 5.85 -10.89
C THR A 159 14.84 7.04 -10.00
N PHE A 160 14.75 6.79 -8.70
CA PHE A 160 14.56 7.80 -7.65
C PHE A 160 15.71 7.69 -6.65
N SER A 161 16.21 8.82 -6.18
CA SER A 161 17.41 8.85 -5.33
C SER A 161 17.48 10.09 -4.43
N GLY A 162 18.46 10.13 -3.52
CA GLY A 162 18.74 11.33 -2.73
C GLY A 162 17.56 11.72 -1.83
N ILE A 163 16.90 12.83 -2.12
CA ILE A 163 15.78 13.36 -1.33
C ILE A 163 14.38 12.95 -1.84
N ASP A 164 14.31 12.19 -2.94
CA ASP A 164 13.03 11.83 -3.57
C ASP A 164 12.11 11.04 -2.63
N TRP A 165 12.67 10.27 -1.69
CA TRP A 165 11.91 9.57 -0.66
C TRP A 165 11.03 10.53 0.17
N ILE A 166 11.50 11.75 0.44
CA ILE A 166 10.74 12.75 1.20
C ILE A 166 9.45 13.11 0.47
N VAL A 167 9.52 13.23 -0.86
CA VAL A 167 8.35 13.55 -1.69
C VAL A 167 7.30 12.46 -1.57
N PHE A 168 7.70 11.19 -1.67
CA PHE A 168 6.77 10.07 -1.52
C PHE A 168 6.15 10.01 -0.13
N GLU A 169 6.94 10.18 0.93
CA GLU A 169 6.42 10.15 2.30
C GLU A 169 5.48 11.33 2.58
N VAL A 170 5.79 12.53 2.10
CA VAL A 170 4.92 13.69 2.21
C VAL A 170 3.59 13.45 1.49
N ILE A 171 3.59 12.81 0.32
CA ILE A 171 2.36 12.42 -0.38
C ILE A 171 1.54 11.45 0.47
N ALA A 172 2.16 10.41 1.03
CA ALA A 172 1.48 9.44 1.90
C ALA A 172 0.85 10.12 3.13
N VAL A 173 1.62 10.97 3.83
CA VAL A 173 1.15 11.77 4.97
C VAL A 173 -0.03 12.65 4.57
N ALA A 174 0.06 13.38 3.45
CA ALA A 174 -0.99 14.28 2.98
C ALA A 174 -2.30 13.53 2.70
N ILE A 175 -2.22 12.35 2.09
CA ILE A 175 -3.38 11.48 1.82
C ILE A 175 -4.05 11.06 3.13
N ILE A 176 -3.27 10.55 4.10
CA ILE A 176 -3.82 10.04 5.36
C ILE A 176 -4.41 11.18 6.21
N ILE A 177 -3.73 12.34 6.31
CA ILE A 177 -4.23 13.50 7.04
C ILE A 177 -5.53 14.00 6.41
N THR A 178 -5.58 14.12 5.09
CA THR A 178 -6.77 14.59 4.37
C THR A 178 -7.96 13.68 4.64
N ALA A 179 -7.80 12.36 4.50
CA ALA A 179 -8.85 11.40 4.82
C ALA A 179 -9.30 11.48 6.28
N SER A 180 -8.36 11.65 7.21
CA SER A 180 -8.64 11.76 8.64
C SER A 180 -9.45 13.02 8.98
N VAL A 181 -9.11 14.16 8.39
CA VAL A 181 -9.85 15.43 8.55
C VAL A 181 -11.26 15.30 7.97
N ILE A 182 -11.42 14.73 6.77
CA ILE A 182 -12.73 14.54 6.14
C ILE A 182 -13.63 13.65 7.00
N VAL A 183 -13.11 12.52 7.48
CA VAL A 183 -13.86 11.58 8.32
C VAL A 183 -14.29 12.24 9.64
N LYS A 184 -13.38 12.98 10.30
CA LYS A 184 -13.70 13.71 11.53
C LYS A 184 -14.79 14.77 11.30
N LYS A 185 -14.70 15.52 10.20
CA LYS A 185 -15.69 16.54 9.83
C LYS A 185 -17.07 15.93 9.55
N ASN A 186 -17.11 14.80 8.84
CA ASN A 186 -18.36 14.09 8.54
C ASN A 186 -19.02 13.53 9.80
N TYR A 187 -18.22 12.97 10.72
CA TYR A 187 -18.72 12.48 12.01
C TYR A 187 -19.30 13.61 12.87
N SER A 188 -18.59 14.75 12.98
CA SER A 188 -19.07 15.92 13.72
C SER A 188 -20.39 16.48 13.14
N ARG A 189 -20.50 16.56 11.81
CA ARG A 189 -21.74 17.00 11.13
C ARG A 189 -22.92 16.06 11.38
N TYR A 190 -22.68 14.75 11.37
CA TYR A 190 -23.71 13.75 11.65
C TYR A 190 -24.27 13.91 13.07
N ASN A 191 -23.39 14.01 14.07
CA ASN A 191 -23.79 14.20 15.47
C ASN A 191 -24.53 15.52 15.69
N PHE A 192 -24.13 16.59 15.01
CA PHE A 192 -24.85 17.86 15.04
C PHE A 192 -26.28 17.70 14.53
N LYS A 193 -26.47 17.06 13.36
CA LYS A 193 -27.82 16.82 12.82
C LYS A 193 -28.67 15.97 13.75
N GLN A 194 -28.14 14.88 14.30
CA GLN A 194 -28.91 14.05 15.24
C GLN A 194 -29.37 14.84 16.46
N LYS A 195 -28.52 15.72 17.02
CA LYS A 195 -28.87 16.52 18.20
C LYS A 195 -29.96 17.57 17.94
N PHE A 196 -30.04 18.12 16.71
CA PHE A 196 -30.97 19.20 16.38
C PHE A 196 -32.29 18.74 15.76
N TYR A 197 -32.31 17.58 15.09
CA TYR A 197 -33.50 17.03 14.42
C TYR A 197 -34.18 15.89 15.20
N SER A 198 -33.81 15.65 16.46
CA SER A 198 -34.45 14.65 17.34
C SER A 198 -35.58 15.23 18.22
N PHE A 199 -36.21 16.32 17.80
CA PHE A 199 -37.39 16.91 18.44
C PHE A 199 -38.64 16.64 17.59
#